data_AF-A0A966H096-F1
#
_entry.id   AF-A0A966H096-F1
#
_cell.length_a   1.000
_cell.length_b   1.000
_cell.length_c   1.000
_cell.angle_alpha   90.00
_cell.angle_beta   90.00
_cell.angle_gamma   90.00
#
_symmetry.space_group_name_H-M   'P 1'
#
loop_
_entity.id
_entity.type
_entity.pdbx_description
1 polymer ?
#
loop_
_entity_poly.entity_id
_entity_poly.type
_entity_poly.pdbx_seq_one_letter_code
_entity_poly.pdbx_strand_id
1 'polypeptide(L)'
;MRIPKYLLLAVMLLTAKLIPAQESPGPPKPPNPEERLQQLMTRLQREVKLNNGQQETVKNAFRDFFAGMEKMRGNKQPPPLPPPPVNKTQRDSLATLRDAKIKRVLSAGQYKQYLEIEKAIRPPMRPPVPPKNK
;
A
#
# COMPACT_ATOMS: atom_id res chain seq x y z
N MET A 1 32.78 0.01 61.46
CA MET A 1 33.67 -0.26 60.31
C MET A 1 33.12 0.46 59.08
N ARG A 2 33.93 1.30 58.43
CA ARG A 2 33.55 2.10 57.24
C ARG A 2 33.88 1.28 55.99
N ILE A 3 32.89 1.00 55.15
CA ILE A 3 33.09 0.30 53.88
C ILE A 3 33.62 1.32 52.86
N PRO A 4 34.81 1.11 52.25
CA PRO A 4 35.43 2.09 51.37
C PRO A 4 34.80 2.12 49.96
N LYS A 5 34.66 3.34 49.43
CA LYS A 5 33.99 3.74 48.17
C LYS A 5 34.66 3.26 46.87
N TYR A 6 35.67 2.39 46.94
CA TYR A 6 36.42 1.93 45.76
C TYR A 6 36.01 0.54 45.26
N LEU A 7 34.99 -0.09 45.87
CA LEU A 7 34.36 -1.30 45.33
C LEU A 7 33.33 -0.98 44.22
N LEU A 8 33.56 0.09 43.45
CA LEU A 8 32.68 0.54 42.35
C LEU A 8 33.46 0.69 41.04
N LEU A 9 34.63 0.06 40.90
CA LEU A 9 35.53 0.28 39.76
C LEU A 9 36.13 -1.01 39.15
N ALA A 10 35.39 -2.13 39.18
CA ALA A 10 35.90 -3.40 38.64
C ALA A 10 34.85 -4.23 37.86
N VAL A 11 33.89 -3.59 37.19
CA VAL A 11 32.97 -4.25 36.24
C VAL A 11 32.76 -3.35 35.03
N MET A 12 33.85 -3.00 34.34
CA MET A 12 33.82 -2.05 33.22
C MET A 12 34.66 -2.52 32.03
N LEU A 13 34.82 -3.83 31.83
CA LEU A 13 35.45 -4.39 30.64
C LEU A 13 35.00 -5.84 30.43
N LEU A 14 34.12 -6.03 29.42
CA LEU A 14 33.78 -7.24 28.65
C LEU A 14 32.27 -7.45 28.50
N THR A 15 31.62 -6.60 27.70
CA THR A 15 30.52 -7.07 26.84
C THR A 15 30.58 -6.32 25.51
N ALA A 16 31.53 -6.73 24.65
CA ALA A 16 31.40 -6.47 23.22
C ALA A 16 30.16 -7.24 22.74
N LYS A 17 29.00 -6.57 22.82
CA LYS A 17 27.76 -7.05 22.22
C LYS A 17 28.03 -7.18 20.73
N LEU A 18 27.99 -8.42 20.21
CA LEU A 18 27.69 -8.65 18.81
C LEU A 18 26.40 -7.87 18.51
N ILE A 19 26.52 -6.78 17.78
CA ILE A 19 25.39 -6.15 17.12
C ILE A 19 25.09 -7.07 15.94
N PRO A 20 23.99 -7.85 15.92
CA PRO A 20 23.58 -8.46 14.67
C PRO A 20 23.40 -7.31 13.68
N ALA A 21 24.09 -7.41 12.55
CA ALA A 21 23.95 -6.47 11.46
C ALA A 21 22.45 -6.25 11.21
N GLN A 22 21.97 -5.05 11.51
CA GLN A 22 20.59 -4.66 11.26
C GLN A 22 20.47 -4.58 9.73
N GLU A 23 20.08 -5.71 9.11
CA GLU A 23 19.52 -5.71 7.77
C GLU A 23 18.47 -4.62 7.78
N SER A 24 18.75 -3.53 7.07
CA SER A 24 17.79 -2.45 6.94
C SER A 24 16.51 -3.09 6.40
N PRO A 25 15.38 -3.06 7.13
CA PRO A 25 14.17 -3.67 6.64
C PRO A 25 13.88 -2.99 5.31
N GLY A 26 13.91 -3.79 4.23
CA GLY A 26 13.63 -3.30 2.90
C GLY A 26 12.29 -2.57 2.88
N PRO A 27 12.03 -1.72 1.87
CA PRO A 27 10.79 -0.96 1.80
C PRO A 27 9.59 -1.90 2.01
N PRO A 28 8.63 -1.52 2.87
CA PRO A 28 7.54 -2.40 3.26
C PRO A 28 6.86 -2.98 2.02
N LYS A 29 6.69 -4.31 2.03
CA LYS A 29 6.03 -5.02 0.93
C LYS A 29 4.65 -4.38 0.74
N PRO A 30 4.30 -3.97 -0.49
CA PRO A 30 3.02 -3.34 -0.70
C PRO A 30 1.90 -4.35 -0.35
N PRO A 31 0.80 -3.91 0.28
CA PRO A 31 -0.25 -4.80 0.74
C PRO A 31 -0.81 -5.62 -0.41
N ASN A 32 -1.25 -6.84 -0.13
CA ASN A 32 -1.81 -7.73 -1.13
C ASN A 32 -3.17 -7.19 -1.65
N PRO A 33 -3.68 -7.66 -2.80
CA PRO A 33 -4.95 -7.16 -3.35
C PRO A 33 -6.16 -7.27 -2.40
N GLU A 34 -6.24 -8.32 -1.60
CA GLU A 34 -7.35 -8.54 -0.66
C GLU A 34 -7.27 -7.59 0.55
N GLU A 35 -6.08 -7.39 1.10
CA GLU A 35 -5.82 -6.41 2.17
C GLU A 35 -6.18 -5.00 1.71
N ARG A 36 -5.81 -4.63 0.48
CA ARG A 36 -6.20 -3.34 -0.12
C ARG A 36 -7.71 -3.22 -0.27
N LEU A 37 -8.37 -4.30 -0.71
CA LEU A 37 -9.82 -4.32 -0.82
C LEU A 37 -10.49 -4.14 0.54
N GLN A 38 -10.01 -4.85 1.58
CA GLN A 38 -10.53 -4.72 2.93
C GLN A 38 -10.36 -3.30 3.48
N GLN A 39 -9.16 -2.71 3.37
CA GLN A 39 -8.91 -1.33 3.80
C GLN A 39 -9.84 -0.32 3.11
N LEU A 40 -10.01 -0.47 1.80
CA LEU A 40 -10.89 0.39 1.02
C LEU A 40 -12.36 0.22 1.43
N MET A 41 -12.83 -1.01 1.59
CA MET A 41 -14.22 -1.27 2.01
C MET A 41 -14.49 -0.76 3.42
N THR A 42 -13.56 -0.93 4.36
CA THR A 42 -13.68 -0.38 5.73
C THR A 42 -13.83 1.13 5.68
N ARG A 43 -13.05 1.81 4.84
CA ARG A 43 -13.11 3.27 4.72
C ARG A 43 -14.39 3.74 4.03
N LEU A 44 -14.79 3.10 2.93
CA LEU A 44 -16.05 3.39 2.24
C LEU A 44 -17.27 3.14 3.13
N GLN A 45 -17.24 2.09 3.95
CA GLN A 45 -18.33 1.81 4.87
C GLN A 45 -18.49 2.90 5.93
N ARG A 46 -17.37 3.40 6.46
CA ARG A 46 -17.35 4.48 7.45
C ARG A 46 -17.82 5.82 6.87
N GLU A 47 -17.38 6.15 5.67
CA GLU A 47 -17.53 7.50 5.10
C GLU A 47 -18.72 7.65 4.14
N VAL A 48 -19.03 6.63 3.32
CA VAL A 48 -20.08 6.66 2.29
C VAL A 48 -21.38 5.96 2.75
N LYS A 49 -21.29 5.13 3.81
CA LYS A 49 -22.41 4.35 4.37
C LYS A 49 -23.17 3.55 3.30
N LEU A 50 -22.46 2.61 2.67
CA LEU A 50 -23.03 1.75 1.63
C LEU A 50 -23.99 0.71 2.24
N ASN A 51 -25.11 0.45 1.55
CA ASN A 51 -25.98 -0.68 1.88
C ASN A 51 -25.39 -2.02 1.39
N ASN A 52 -25.97 -3.15 1.79
CA ASN A 52 -25.41 -4.48 1.48
C ASN A 52 -25.25 -4.74 -0.03
N GLY A 53 -26.25 -4.38 -0.86
CA GLY A 53 -26.17 -4.57 -2.32
C GLY A 53 -25.13 -3.65 -2.99
N GLN A 54 -25.00 -2.42 -2.49
CA GLN A 54 -23.97 -1.49 -2.94
C GLN A 54 -22.57 -1.98 -2.56
N GLN A 55 -22.39 -2.48 -1.33
CA GLN A 55 -21.11 -3.02 -0.86
C GLN A 55 -20.64 -4.20 -1.72
N GLU A 56 -21.52 -5.12 -2.07
CA GLU A 56 -21.18 -6.28 -2.90
C GLU A 56 -20.76 -5.84 -4.30
N THR A 57 -21.51 -4.91 -4.91
CA THR A 57 -21.17 -4.37 -6.22
C THR A 57 -19.81 -3.67 -6.21
N VAL A 58 -19.54 -2.84 -5.20
CA VAL A 58 -18.25 -2.15 -5.04
C VAL A 58 -17.12 -3.17 -4.83
N LYS A 59 -17.31 -4.17 -3.97
CA LYS A 59 -16.32 -5.25 -3.75
C LYS A 59 -15.98 -5.96 -5.06
N ASN A 60 -16.99 -6.35 -5.84
CA ASN A 60 -16.79 -7.05 -7.10
C ASN A 60 -16.09 -6.16 -8.14
N ALA A 61 -16.48 -4.88 -8.24
CA ALA A 61 -15.81 -3.93 -9.14
C ALA A 61 -14.32 -3.76 -8.81
N PHE A 62 -13.94 -3.71 -7.53
CA PHE A 62 -12.54 -3.63 -7.14
C PHE A 62 -11.78 -4.96 -7.29
N ARG A 63 -12.43 -6.10 -7.08
CA ARG A 63 -11.83 -7.42 -7.39
C ARG A 63 -11.45 -7.52 -8.86
N ASP A 64 -12.36 -7.14 -9.77
CA ASP A 64 -12.09 -7.12 -11.20
C ASP A 64 -10.92 -6.18 -11.55
N PHE A 65 -10.92 -4.99 -10.95
CA PHE A 65 -9.85 -4.01 -11.12
C PHE A 65 -8.49 -4.59 -10.69
N PHE A 66 -8.41 -5.16 -9.48
CA PHE A 66 -7.15 -5.72 -8.98
C PHE A 66 -6.72 -6.95 -9.78
N ALA A 67 -7.64 -7.82 -10.20
CA ALA A 67 -7.33 -8.94 -11.08
C ALA A 67 -6.74 -8.46 -12.42
N GLY A 68 -7.31 -7.39 -13.00
CA GLY A 68 -6.75 -6.75 -14.20
C GLY A 68 -5.36 -6.15 -13.96
N MET A 69 -5.15 -5.51 -12.82
CA MET A 69 -3.84 -4.98 -12.40
C MET A 69 -2.79 -6.08 -12.21
N GLU A 70 -3.14 -7.22 -11.61
CA GLU A 70 -2.22 -8.35 -11.44
C GLU A 70 -1.87 -8.99 -12.79
N LYS A 71 -2.84 -9.12 -13.71
CA LYS A 71 -2.57 -9.57 -15.09
C LYS A 71 -1.57 -8.66 -15.80
N MET A 72 -1.69 -7.34 -15.63
CA MET A 72 -0.74 -6.38 -16.18
C MET A 72 0.64 -6.45 -15.52
N ARG A 73 0.72 -6.77 -14.22
CA ARG A 73 2.02 -6.91 -13.53
C ARG A 73 2.80 -8.11 -14.05
N GLY A 74 2.12 -9.15 -14.54
CA GLY A 74 2.74 -10.39 -15.01
C GLY A 74 3.40 -11.17 -13.86
N ASN A 75 3.64 -12.46 -14.09
CA ASN A 75 4.19 -13.39 -13.09
C ASN A 75 5.71 -13.22 -12.80
N LYS A 76 6.31 -12.06 -13.10
CA LYS A 76 7.76 -11.97 -13.29
C LYS A 76 8.39 -10.86 -12.46
N GLN A 77 9.17 -11.31 -11.46
CA GLN A 77 10.32 -10.65 -10.84
C GLN A 77 10.11 -9.21 -10.29
N PRO A 78 10.95 -8.77 -9.35
CA PRO A 78 11.06 -7.34 -9.07
C PRO A 78 11.29 -6.61 -10.40
N PRO A 79 10.56 -5.52 -10.69
CA PRO A 79 10.77 -4.78 -11.93
C PRO A 79 12.26 -4.42 -12.03
N PRO A 80 12.90 -4.56 -13.22
CA PRO A 80 14.26 -4.07 -13.41
C PRO A 80 14.31 -2.59 -13.00
N LEU A 81 15.42 -2.16 -12.42
CA LEU A 81 15.65 -0.75 -12.11
C LEU A 81 16.26 -0.08 -13.36
N PRO A 82 15.65 0.98 -13.92
CA PRO A 82 14.42 1.65 -13.49
C PRO A 82 13.15 0.91 -13.93
N PRO A 83 12.06 0.94 -13.13
CA PRO A 83 10.83 0.23 -13.43
C PRO A 83 10.28 0.67 -14.80
N PRO A 84 9.77 -0.27 -15.62
CA PRO A 84 9.21 0.07 -16.91
C PRO A 84 8.09 1.10 -16.77
N PRO A 85 7.93 2.01 -17.75
CA PRO A 85 6.87 3.01 -17.71
C PRO A 85 5.54 2.30 -17.54
N VAL A 86 4.84 2.64 -16.46
CA VAL A 86 3.57 1.99 -16.15
C VAL A 86 2.62 2.26 -17.31
N ASN A 87 1.98 1.22 -17.84
CA ASN A 87 1.01 1.35 -18.94
C ASN A 87 -0.24 2.10 -18.46
N LYS A 88 -0.12 3.43 -18.40
CA LYS A 88 -1.06 4.35 -17.77
C LYS A 88 -2.44 4.21 -18.41
N THR A 89 -2.50 4.09 -19.73
CA THR A 89 -3.72 3.91 -20.50
C THR A 89 -4.51 2.67 -20.07
N GLN A 90 -3.84 1.53 -19.87
CA GLN A 90 -4.53 0.30 -19.44
C GLN A 90 -5.04 0.40 -18.00
N ARG A 91 -4.26 1.01 -17.09
CA ARG A 91 -4.72 1.27 -15.71
C ARG A 91 -5.92 2.20 -15.67
N ASP A 92 -5.88 3.28 -16.44
CA ASP A 92 -6.94 4.29 -16.50
C ASP A 92 -8.22 3.69 -17.11
N SER A 93 -8.09 2.80 -18.09
CA SER A 93 -9.21 2.01 -18.63
C SER A 93 -9.86 1.11 -17.56
N LEU A 94 -9.07 0.33 -16.82
CA LEU A 94 -9.58 -0.50 -15.73
C LEU A 94 -10.26 0.33 -14.62
N ALA A 95 -9.68 1.48 -14.27
CA ALA A 95 -10.27 2.40 -13.30
C ALA A 95 -11.61 2.95 -13.81
N THR A 96 -11.69 3.34 -15.09
CA THR A 96 -12.93 3.83 -15.71
C THR A 96 -14.03 2.76 -15.70
N LEU A 97 -13.68 1.51 -16.02
CA LEU A 97 -14.63 0.38 -15.97
C LEU A 97 -15.16 0.12 -14.56
N ARG A 98 -14.27 0.15 -13.56
CA ARG A 98 -14.64 0.04 -12.14
C ARG A 98 -15.59 1.16 -11.74
N ASP A 99 -15.22 2.40 -12.06
CA ASP A 99 -15.97 3.60 -11.67
C ASP A 99 -17.35 3.62 -12.33
N ALA A 100 -17.46 3.18 -13.59
CA ALA A 100 -18.73 3.04 -14.28
C ALA A 100 -19.66 2.01 -13.61
N LYS A 101 -19.12 0.86 -13.15
CA LYS A 101 -19.90 -0.14 -12.39
C LYS A 101 -20.40 0.43 -11.07
N ILE A 102 -19.55 1.15 -10.34
CA ILE A 102 -19.88 1.73 -9.04
C ILE A 102 -20.90 2.87 -9.18
N LYS A 103 -20.74 3.74 -10.18
CA LYS A 103 -21.65 4.87 -10.44
C LYS A 103 -23.10 4.43 -10.68
N ARG A 104 -23.32 3.23 -11.23
CA ARG A 104 -24.67 2.70 -11.50
C ARG A 104 -25.46 2.36 -10.24
N VAL A 105 -24.80 2.12 -9.12
CA VAL A 105 -25.45 1.66 -7.88
C VAL A 105 -25.37 2.67 -6.73
N LEU A 106 -24.47 3.64 -6.81
CA LEU A 106 -24.36 4.73 -5.83
C LEU A 106 -25.22 5.92 -6.24
N SER A 107 -25.77 6.64 -5.26
CA SER A 107 -26.36 7.95 -5.53
C SER A 107 -25.28 8.97 -5.91
N ALA A 108 -25.67 10.12 -6.49
CA ALA A 108 -24.73 11.16 -6.89
C ALA A 108 -23.84 11.64 -5.72
N GLY A 109 -24.43 11.81 -4.52
CA GLY A 109 -23.69 12.20 -3.32
C GLY A 109 -22.70 11.12 -2.87
N GLN A 110 -23.14 9.86 -2.82
CA GLN A 110 -22.28 8.74 -2.46
C GLN A 110 -21.12 8.55 -3.44
N TYR A 111 -21.40 8.71 -4.74
CA TYR A 111 -20.39 8.57 -5.79
C TYR A 111 -19.33 9.68 -5.70
N LYS A 112 -19.71 10.91 -5.36
CA LYS A 112 -18.74 11.99 -5.14
C LYS A 112 -17.79 11.68 -3.99
N GLN A 113 -18.32 11.24 -2.84
CA GLN A 113 -17.50 10.84 -1.69
C GLN A 113 -16.59 9.66 -2.02
N TYR A 114 -17.12 8.68 -2.77
CA TYR A 114 -16.34 7.55 -3.26
C TYR A 114 -15.10 8.01 -4.06
N LEU A 115 -15.25 8.96 -4.99
CA LEU A 115 -14.14 9.48 -5.78
C LEU A 115 -13.07 10.18 -4.93
N GLU A 116 -13.49 10.93 -3.91
CA GLU A 116 -12.58 11.60 -2.98
C GLU A 116 -11.75 10.58 -2.17
N ILE A 117 -12.41 9.53 -1.67
CA ILE A 117 -11.76 8.45 -0.91
C ILE A 117 -10.80 7.66 -1.81
N GLU A 118 -11.21 7.32 -3.03
CA GLU A 118 -10.40 6.57 -3.97
C GLU A 118 -9.12 7.34 -4.35
N LYS A 119 -9.25 8.64 -4.61
CA LYS A 119 -8.12 9.54 -4.87
C LYS A 119 -7.17 9.63 -3.67
N ALA A 120 -7.69 9.63 -2.45
CA ALA A 120 -6.90 9.72 -1.23
C ALA A 120 -6.15 8.41 -0.88
N ILE A 121 -6.68 7.25 -1.27
CA ILE A 121 -6.04 5.95 -1.03
C ILE A 121 -5.01 5.61 -2.12
N ARG A 122 -5.22 6.13 -3.34
CA ARG A 122 -4.32 5.84 -4.47
C ARG A 122 -2.90 6.30 -4.12
N PRO A 123 -1.90 5.40 -4.17
CA PRO A 123 -0.52 5.81 -3.89
C PRO A 123 -0.09 6.88 -4.89
N PRO A 124 0.65 7.92 -4.45
CA PRO A 124 1.17 8.93 -5.34
C PRO A 124 1.99 8.26 -6.44
N MET A 125 1.78 8.69 -7.68
CA MET A 125 2.56 8.19 -8.80
C MET A 125 4.01 8.61 -8.55
N ARG A 126 4.90 7.63 -8.29
CA ARG A 126 6.32 7.93 -8.10
C ARG A 126 6.82 8.65 -9.35
N PRO A 127 7.50 9.81 -9.22
CA PRO A 127 8.12 10.45 -10.37
C PRO A 127 9.10 9.47 -11.03
N PRO A 128 9.28 9.53 -12.36
CA PRO A 128 10.26 8.69 -13.04
C PRO A 128 11.63 8.94 -12.41
N VAL A 129 12.32 7.86 -12.05
CA VAL A 129 13.70 7.96 -11.53
C VAL A 129 14.57 8.49 -12.67
N PRO A 130 15.30 9.62 -12.49
CA PRO A 130 16.19 10.11 -13.54
C PRO A 130 17.23 9.03 -13.87
N PRO A 131 17.61 8.87 -15.16
CA PRO A 131 18.58 7.86 -15.55
C PRO A 131 19.90 8.10 -14.80
N LYS A 132 20.46 7.01 -14.26
CA LYS A 132 21.79 7.03 -13.63
C LYS A 132 22.81 7.25 -14.75
N ASN A 133 23.41 8.43 -14.83
CA ASN A 133 24.52 8.66 -15.76
C ASN A 133 25.63 7.65 -15.43
N LYS A 134 26.07 6.93 -16.47
CA LYS A 134 27.20 5.99 -16.40
C LYS A 134 28.52 6.74 -16.32
#